data_AF-A0A0C7MKG2-F1
#
_entry.id   AF-A0A0C7MKG2-F1
#
_cell.length_a   1.000
_cell.length_b   1.000
_cell.length_c   1.000
_cell.angle_alpha   90.00
_cell.angle_beta   90.00
_cell.angle_gamma   90.00
#
_symmetry.space_group_name_H-M   'P 1'
#
loop_
_entity.id
_entity.type
_entity.pdbx_description
1 polymer ?
#
loop_
_entity_poly.entity_id
_entity_poly.type
_entity_poly.pdbx_seq_one_letter_code
_entity_poly.pdbx_strand_id
1 'polypeptide(L)'
;MSYLQYSTFLDNEIEKFRNFEIPEFEELNPDVVSSLRKTLAKELAQRQQNAFRMVNRDELLLAVQEQEKETLRQDLYRVMANVGDLPKDRIGADLVDLQEARDGKFVSLQQLMKDIDNLPHISALNSEDLDAQPLLHEYNELREGLKKKSIAIREGSRLVPKLKAQFDRFESLENAIRRDDGSEPAEYFATFKHNVIVQAQKTATLVEKVLKKDGKLPEEYLRELENLISALKTLN
;
A
#
# COMPACT_ATOMS: atom_id res chain seq x y z
N MET A 1 -30.47 14.62 -5.59
CA MET A 1 -30.61 14.00 -6.93
C MET A 1 -30.28 15.03 -8.03
N SER A 2 -30.20 14.67 -9.31
CA SER A 2 -29.98 15.68 -10.37
C SER A 2 -31.27 16.46 -10.70
N TYR A 3 -31.15 17.72 -11.15
CA TYR A 3 -32.29 18.57 -11.54
C TYR A 3 -33.24 17.86 -12.51
N LEU A 4 -32.69 17.07 -13.43
CA LEU A 4 -33.44 16.29 -14.40
C LEU A 4 -34.37 15.26 -13.73
N GLN A 5 -33.92 14.64 -12.63
CA GLN A 5 -34.69 13.64 -11.88
C GLN A 5 -35.87 14.28 -11.13
N TYR A 6 -35.69 15.49 -10.59
CA TYR A 6 -36.79 16.22 -9.94
C TYR A 6 -37.84 16.70 -10.95
N SER A 7 -37.40 17.17 -12.12
CA SER A 7 -38.34 17.58 -13.18
C SER A 7 -39.19 16.40 -13.66
N THR A 8 -38.56 15.25 -13.91
CA THR A 8 -39.28 14.03 -14.34
C THR A 8 -40.19 13.48 -13.25
N PHE A 9 -39.81 13.56 -11.97
CA PHE A 9 -40.70 13.19 -10.87
C PHE A 9 -41.94 14.08 -10.79
N LEU A 10 -41.77 15.41 -10.87
CA LEU A 10 -42.89 16.34 -10.86
C LEU A 10 -43.80 16.15 -12.07
N ASP A 11 -43.24 15.95 -13.25
CA ASP A 11 -44.05 15.71 -14.45
C ASP A 11 -44.87 14.42 -14.32
N ASN A 12 -44.28 13.33 -13.82
CA ASN A 12 -44.97 12.07 -13.57
C ASN A 12 -46.09 12.18 -12.53
N GLU A 13 -45.87 12.93 -11.43
CA GLU A 13 -46.92 13.14 -10.44
C GLU A 13 -48.05 14.01 -10.98
N ILE A 14 -47.73 15.07 -11.73
CA ILE A 14 -48.76 15.93 -12.31
C ILE A 14 -49.60 15.17 -13.35
N GLU A 15 -49.02 14.23 -14.09
CA GLU A 15 -49.78 13.34 -14.97
C GLU A 15 -50.77 12.44 -14.21
N LYS A 16 -50.40 11.93 -13.03
CA LYS A 16 -51.32 11.13 -12.20
C LYS A 16 -52.54 11.94 -11.73
N PHE A 17 -52.35 13.23 -11.41
CA PHE A 17 -53.45 14.11 -10.98
C PHE A 17 -54.35 14.60 -12.11
N ARG A 18 -53.97 14.45 -13.38
CA ARG A 18 -54.84 14.76 -14.53
C ARG A 18 -55.98 13.76 -14.70
N ASN A 19 -55.84 12.54 -14.20
CA ASN A 19 -56.83 11.47 -14.31
C ASN A 19 -57.77 11.38 -13.08
N PHE A 20 -57.97 12.48 -12.35
CA PHE A 20 -58.85 12.48 -11.19
C PHE A 20 -60.32 12.42 -11.64
N GLU A 21 -60.94 11.25 -11.48
CA GLU A 21 -62.35 11.04 -11.79
C GLU A 21 -63.24 11.69 -10.72
N ILE A 22 -64.26 12.45 -11.15
CA ILE A 22 -65.24 13.04 -10.24
C ILE A 22 -66.13 11.91 -9.70
N PRO A 23 -66.28 11.76 -8.37
CA PRO A 23 -67.09 10.70 -7.78
C PRO A 23 -68.51 10.62 -8.33
N GLU A 24 -69.09 9.41 -8.31
CA GLU A 24 -70.47 9.19 -8.71
C GLU A 24 -71.44 9.69 -7.64
N PHE A 25 -72.39 10.52 -8.06
CA PHE A 25 -73.47 11.00 -7.19
C PHE A 25 -74.71 10.15 -7.49
N GLU A 26 -74.94 9.11 -6.67
CA GLU A 26 -76.03 8.14 -6.89
C GLU A 26 -77.43 8.69 -6.50
N GLU A 27 -77.51 9.81 -5.77
CA GLU A 27 -78.75 10.28 -5.13
C GLU A 27 -79.46 11.48 -5.81
N LEU A 28 -78.97 11.95 -6.97
CA LEU A 28 -79.44 13.19 -7.62
C LEU A 28 -80.00 12.93 -9.02
N ASN A 29 -80.90 13.82 -9.47
CA ASN A 29 -81.49 13.78 -10.81
C ASN A 29 -80.39 13.77 -11.90
N PRO A 30 -80.40 12.83 -12.87
CA PRO A 30 -79.32 12.63 -13.84
C PRO A 30 -78.91 13.89 -14.62
N ASP A 31 -79.86 14.77 -14.94
CA ASP A 31 -79.57 16.01 -15.66
C ASP A 31 -78.82 17.03 -14.77
N VAL A 32 -79.16 17.07 -13.48
CA VAL A 32 -78.50 17.94 -12.48
C VAL A 32 -77.10 17.42 -12.17
N VAL A 33 -76.92 16.10 -12.05
CA VAL A 33 -75.60 15.46 -11.87
C VAL A 33 -74.67 15.76 -13.04
N SER A 34 -75.19 15.70 -14.28
CA SER A 34 -74.38 15.97 -15.47
C SER A 34 -73.87 17.42 -15.54
N SER A 35 -74.70 18.39 -15.13
CA SER A 35 -74.34 19.81 -15.12
C SER A 35 -73.38 20.16 -13.98
N LEU A 36 -73.59 19.60 -12.78
CA LEU A 36 -72.66 19.71 -11.65
C LEU A 36 -71.30 19.10 -11.98
N ARG A 37 -71.26 17.90 -12.56
CA ARG A 37 -70.01 17.26 -13.02
C ARG A 37 -69.28 18.12 -14.03
N LYS A 38 -69.96 18.66 -15.04
CA LYS A 38 -69.33 19.57 -16.03
C LYS A 38 -68.78 20.83 -15.39
N THR A 39 -69.49 21.39 -14.41
CA THR A 39 -69.07 22.62 -13.72
C THR A 39 -67.87 22.36 -12.81
N LEU A 40 -67.91 21.29 -12.01
CA LEU A 40 -66.81 20.85 -11.16
C LEU A 40 -65.58 20.47 -11.97
N ALA A 41 -65.75 19.75 -13.09
CA ALA A 41 -64.65 19.40 -14.00
C ALA A 41 -63.98 20.65 -14.56
N LYS A 42 -64.78 21.65 -14.96
CA LYS A 42 -64.28 22.92 -15.49
C LYS A 42 -63.52 23.73 -14.43
N GLU A 43 -64.06 23.81 -13.21
CA GLU A 43 -63.42 24.54 -12.11
C GLU A 43 -62.12 23.85 -11.66
N LEU A 44 -62.13 22.52 -11.58
CA LEU A 44 -60.97 21.69 -11.26
C LEU A 44 -59.89 21.84 -12.34
N ALA A 45 -60.25 21.74 -13.62
CA ALA A 45 -59.31 21.96 -14.73
C ALA A 45 -58.69 23.36 -14.72
N GLN A 46 -59.48 24.39 -14.41
CA GLN A 46 -59.00 25.77 -14.35
C GLN A 46 -58.05 26.01 -13.16
N ARG A 47 -58.34 25.42 -11.99
CA ARG A 47 -57.43 25.47 -10.83
C ARG A 47 -56.14 24.68 -11.08
N GLN A 48 -56.23 23.49 -11.67
CA GLN A 48 -55.07 22.69 -12.06
C GLN A 48 -54.19 23.41 -13.09
N GLN A 49 -54.79 24.05 -14.10
CA GLN A 49 -54.04 24.80 -15.10
C GLN A 49 -53.26 25.98 -14.50
N ASN A 50 -53.80 26.61 -13.45
CA ASN A 50 -53.11 27.69 -12.74
C ASN A 50 -52.04 27.18 -11.78
N ALA A 51 -52.28 26.10 -11.05
CA ALA A 51 -51.31 25.50 -10.12
C ALA A 51 -50.13 24.87 -10.87
N PHE A 52 -50.39 24.16 -11.97
CA PHE A 52 -49.37 23.43 -12.73
C PHE A 52 -48.75 24.23 -13.87
N ARG A 53 -48.85 25.57 -13.86
CA ARG A 53 -48.14 26.42 -14.84
C ARG A 53 -46.64 26.19 -14.72
N MET A 54 -45.96 26.25 -15.87
CA MET A 54 -44.51 26.02 -15.97
C MET A 54 -43.71 26.92 -15.01
N VAL A 55 -44.09 28.18 -14.87
CA VAL A 55 -43.45 29.14 -13.94
C VAL A 55 -43.50 28.67 -12.49
N ASN A 56 -44.65 28.19 -12.02
CA ASN A 56 -44.79 27.70 -10.64
C ASN A 56 -44.03 26.39 -10.42
N ARG A 57 -43.90 25.54 -11.46
CA ARG A 57 -43.09 24.31 -11.39
C ARG A 57 -41.61 24.63 -11.29
N ASP A 58 -41.14 25.58 -12.09
CA ASP A 58 -39.73 26.00 -12.09
C ASP A 58 -39.35 26.66 -10.76
N GLU A 59 -40.23 27.51 -10.20
CA GLU A 59 -40.05 28.10 -8.87
C GLU A 59 -39.96 27.03 -7.77
N LEU A 60 -40.84 26.02 -7.82
CA LEU A 60 -40.84 24.92 -6.85
C LEU A 60 -39.59 24.04 -7.00
N LEU A 61 -39.14 23.77 -8.23
CA LEU A 61 -37.90 23.04 -8.50
C LEU A 61 -36.67 23.77 -7.97
N LEU A 62 -36.60 25.08 -8.16
CA LEU A 62 -35.52 25.91 -7.64
C LEU A 62 -35.51 25.90 -6.10
N ALA A 63 -36.66 26.04 -5.46
CA ALA A 63 -36.78 26.00 -4.01
C ALA A 63 -36.33 24.64 -3.43
N VAL A 64 -36.74 23.53 -4.06
CA VAL A 64 -36.28 22.18 -3.67
C VAL A 64 -34.77 22.03 -3.83
N GLN A 65 -34.21 22.53 -4.94
CA GLN A 65 -32.77 22.44 -5.19
C GLN A 65 -31.95 23.28 -4.20
N GLU A 66 -32.41 24.48 -3.84
CA GLU A 66 -31.75 25.30 -2.81
C GLU A 66 -31.79 24.63 -1.45
N GLN A 67 -32.94 24.03 -1.09
CA GLN A 67 -33.07 23.32 0.17
C GLN A 67 -32.20 22.06 0.22
N GLU A 68 -32.10 21.30 -0.87
CA GLU A 68 -31.17 20.16 -0.96
C GLU A 68 -29.71 20.57 -0.89
N LYS A 69 -29.34 21.70 -1.49
CA LYS A 69 -27.98 22.22 -1.40
C LYS A 69 -27.64 22.60 0.04
N GLU A 70 -28.57 23.21 0.76
CA GLU A 70 -28.33 23.60 2.14
C GLU A 70 -28.29 22.39 3.09
N THR A 71 -29.16 21.38 2.91
CA THR A 71 -29.05 20.13 3.67
C THR A 71 -27.77 19.37 3.34
N LEU A 72 -27.39 19.27 2.07
CA LEU A 72 -26.12 18.67 1.67
C LEU A 72 -24.92 19.42 2.28
N ARG A 73 -25.00 20.75 2.34
CA ARG A 73 -23.96 21.59 2.96
C ARG A 73 -23.87 21.32 4.46
N GLN A 74 -25.00 21.24 5.15
CA GLN A 74 -25.06 20.92 6.58
C GLN A 74 -24.58 19.50 6.87
N ASP A 75 -24.96 18.53 6.03
CA ASP A 75 -24.49 17.15 6.12
C ASP A 75 -22.99 17.05 5.81
N LEU A 76 -22.47 17.79 4.84
CA LEU A 76 -21.03 17.89 4.58
C LEU A 76 -20.29 18.51 5.76
N TYR A 77 -20.80 19.59 6.35
CA TYR A 77 -20.21 20.17 7.56
C TYR A 77 -20.26 19.20 8.74
N ARG A 78 -21.34 18.42 8.89
CA ARG A 78 -21.47 17.40 9.92
C ARG A 78 -20.54 16.21 9.69
N VAL A 79 -20.39 15.77 8.44
CA VAL A 79 -19.43 14.71 8.06
C VAL A 79 -18.00 15.21 8.26
N MET A 80 -17.66 16.44 7.88
CA MET A 80 -16.35 17.03 8.13
C MET A 80 -16.07 17.25 9.63
N ALA A 81 -17.09 17.45 10.46
CA ALA A 81 -16.95 17.53 11.91
C ALA A 81 -16.84 16.15 12.58
N ASN A 82 -17.50 15.13 12.02
CA ASN A 82 -17.54 13.76 12.56
C ASN A 82 -16.39 12.88 12.06
N VAL A 83 -15.89 13.13 10.85
CA VAL A 83 -14.59 12.63 10.40
C VAL A 83 -13.57 13.49 11.11
N GLY A 84 -13.21 13.06 12.33
CA GLY A 84 -12.04 13.56 13.03
C GLY A 84 -10.81 13.33 12.17
N ASP A 85 -10.55 14.28 11.27
CA ASP A 85 -9.39 14.29 10.41
C ASP A 85 -8.16 14.31 11.30
N LEU A 86 -7.39 13.22 11.25
CA LEU A 86 -5.95 13.40 11.37
C LEU A 86 -5.56 14.40 10.29
N PRO A 87 -5.05 15.59 10.65
CA PRO A 87 -4.72 16.60 9.66
C PRO A 87 -3.77 15.96 8.65
N LYS A 88 -4.09 16.11 7.35
CA LYS A 88 -3.29 15.57 6.23
C LYS A 88 -1.81 15.93 6.36
N ASP A 89 -1.50 17.03 7.04
CA ASP A 89 -0.13 17.47 7.35
C ASP A 89 0.67 16.51 8.28
N ARG A 90 0.01 15.62 9.02
CA ARG A 90 0.64 14.63 9.92
C ARG A 90 0.81 13.24 9.31
N ILE A 91 0.15 12.96 8.20
CA ILE A 91 0.26 11.70 7.48
C ILE A 91 1.19 11.98 6.30
N GLY A 92 2.39 11.40 6.33
CA GLY A 92 3.42 11.68 5.32
C GLY A 92 2.88 11.55 3.88
N ALA A 93 3.46 12.34 2.98
CA ALA A 93 2.94 12.59 1.63
C ALA A 93 2.70 11.31 0.81
N ASP A 94 3.48 10.24 1.03
CA ASP A 94 3.36 9.00 0.26
C ASP A 94 2.19 8.13 0.73
N LEU A 95 1.77 8.23 2.00
CA LEU A 95 0.58 7.54 2.52
C LEU A 95 -0.72 8.20 2.04
N VAL A 96 -0.70 9.53 1.87
CA VAL A 96 -1.79 10.29 1.26
C VAL A 96 -1.90 9.96 -0.23
N ASP A 97 -0.75 9.88 -0.93
CA ASP A 97 -0.69 9.48 -2.34
C ASP A 97 -1.11 8.02 -2.59
N LEU A 98 -1.02 7.13 -1.59
CA LEU A 98 -1.53 5.75 -1.65
C LEU A 98 -3.07 5.66 -1.50
N GLN A 99 -3.68 6.61 -0.78
CA GLN A 99 -5.15 6.71 -0.67
C GLN A 99 -5.78 7.29 -1.95
N GLU A 100 -5.10 8.23 -2.59
CA GLU A 100 -5.51 8.77 -3.89
C GLU A 100 -5.08 7.80 -4.99
N ALA A 101 -5.87 6.75 -5.20
CA ALA A 101 -5.69 5.74 -6.26
C ALA A 101 -5.53 6.39 -7.65
N ARG A 102 -4.30 6.79 -7.99
CA ARG A 102 -3.85 7.14 -9.32
C ARG A 102 -2.77 6.15 -9.68
N ASP A 103 -3.18 5.14 -10.45
CA ASP A 103 -2.32 4.18 -11.11
C ASP A 103 -1.13 4.92 -11.77
N GLY A 104 0.07 4.71 -11.23
CA GLY A 104 1.33 5.13 -11.88
C GLY A 104 2.28 6.02 -11.08
N LYS A 105 2.00 6.39 -9.82
CA LYS A 105 3.00 7.11 -9.01
C LYS A 105 4.02 6.15 -8.37
N PHE A 106 5.30 6.45 -8.56
CA PHE A 106 6.41 5.73 -7.93
C PHE A 106 6.40 5.98 -6.41
N VAL A 107 5.97 4.99 -5.64
CA VAL A 107 6.07 5.02 -4.18
C VAL A 107 7.51 4.66 -3.79
N SER A 108 8.22 5.61 -3.17
CA SER A 108 9.56 5.35 -2.67
C SER A 108 9.47 4.54 -1.39
N LEU A 109 9.93 3.28 -1.42
CA LEU A 109 9.89 2.39 -0.25
C LEU A 109 10.59 3.01 0.98
N GLN A 110 11.66 3.79 0.75
CA GLN A 110 12.38 4.48 1.82
C GLN A 110 11.56 5.59 2.47
N GLN A 111 10.72 6.27 1.68
CA GLN A 111 9.90 7.37 2.14
C GLN A 111 8.63 6.84 2.81
N LEU A 112 8.02 5.79 2.25
CA LEU A 112 6.96 5.02 2.90
C LEU A 112 7.38 4.48 4.28
N MET A 113 8.61 3.98 4.42
CA MET A 113 9.14 3.52 5.71
C MET A 113 9.29 4.66 6.73
N LYS A 114 9.69 5.86 6.29
CA LYS A 114 9.76 7.04 7.16
C LYS A 114 8.35 7.50 7.56
N ASP A 115 7.41 7.45 6.63
CA ASP A 115 6.02 7.86 6.86
C ASP A 115 5.33 6.90 7.84
N ILE A 116 5.59 5.60 7.74
CA ILE A 116 5.13 4.59 8.72
C ILE A 116 5.72 4.83 10.11
N ASP A 117 7.00 5.24 10.20
CA ASP A 117 7.64 5.56 11.49
C ASP A 117 6.97 6.78 12.15
N ASN A 118 6.57 7.77 11.34
CA ASN A 118 5.95 9.04 11.74
C ASN A 118 4.44 8.93 12.06
N LEU A 119 3.77 7.81 11.74
CA LEU A 119 2.35 7.65 12.05
C LEU A 119 2.09 7.82 13.56
N PRO A 120 1.11 8.65 13.97
CA PRO A 120 0.77 8.83 15.36
C PRO A 120 0.09 7.57 15.93
N HIS A 121 0.34 7.31 17.21
CA HIS A 121 -0.44 6.34 17.99
C HIS A 121 -1.71 7.04 18.48
N ILE A 122 -2.87 6.44 18.20
CA ILE A 122 -4.15 7.02 18.59
C ILE A 122 -4.65 6.23 19.80
N SER A 123 -4.61 6.85 20.97
CA SER A 123 -5.13 6.23 22.20
C SER A 123 -6.61 6.56 22.35
N ALA A 124 -7.41 5.55 22.70
CA ALA A 124 -8.86 5.62 22.88
C ALA A 124 -9.33 6.60 23.98
N LEU A 125 -8.41 7.18 24.76
CA LEU A 125 -8.69 8.21 25.75
C LEU A 125 -9.24 9.52 25.14
N ASN A 126 -9.09 9.72 23.83
CA ASN A 126 -9.55 10.92 23.12
C ASN A 126 -10.84 10.71 22.30
N SER A 127 -11.44 9.52 22.29
CA SER A 127 -12.68 9.25 21.55
C SER A 127 -13.85 9.07 22.52
N GLU A 128 -14.78 10.03 22.53
CA GLU A 128 -16.06 9.91 23.25
C GLU A 128 -16.99 8.84 22.62
N ASP A 129 -16.67 8.36 21.42
CA ASP A 129 -17.38 7.28 20.73
C ASP A 129 -16.84 5.90 21.12
N LEU A 130 -17.64 5.15 21.89
CA LEU A 130 -17.42 3.75 22.24
C LEU A 130 -17.36 2.82 21.00
N ASP A 131 -18.06 3.18 19.92
CA ASP A 131 -18.12 2.39 18.69
C ASP A 131 -16.82 2.49 17.84
N ALA A 132 -15.98 3.50 18.07
CA ALA A 132 -14.71 3.69 17.36
C ALA A 132 -13.53 2.91 17.99
N GLN A 133 -13.68 2.40 19.22
CA GLN A 133 -12.63 1.67 19.94
C GLN A 133 -12.06 0.43 19.20
N PRO A 134 -12.87 -0.46 18.59
CA PRO A 134 -12.33 -1.62 17.89
C PRO A 134 -11.54 -1.25 16.64
N LEU A 135 -11.96 -0.21 15.90
CA LEU A 135 -11.24 0.30 14.72
C LEU A 135 -9.92 0.96 15.10
N LEU A 136 -9.89 1.70 16.22
CA LEU A 136 -8.65 2.28 16.76
C LEU A 136 -7.67 1.21 17.22
N HIS A 137 -8.17 0.11 17.78
CA HIS A 137 -7.33 -1.03 18.15
C HIS A 137 -6.71 -1.68 16.92
N GLU A 138 -7.52 -1.99 15.90
CA GLU A 138 -7.07 -2.58 14.63
C GLU A 138 -6.03 -1.68 13.94
N TYR A 139 -6.26 -0.36 13.89
CA TYR A 139 -5.30 0.61 13.36
C TYR A 139 -3.95 0.56 14.09
N ASN A 140 -3.97 0.52 15.42
CA ASN A 140 -2.75 0.49 16.22
C ASN A 140 -1.98 -0.84 16.05
N GLU A 141 -2.69 -1.97 15.98
CA GLU A 141 -2.08 -3.27 15.67
C GLU A 141 -1.44 -3.27 14.28
N LEU A 142 -2.14 -2.73 13.28
CA LEU A 142 -1.65 -2.65 11.92
C LEU A 142 -0.43 -1.73 11.80
N ARG A 143 -0.44 -0.60 12.52
CA ARG A 143 0.72 0.30 12.64
C ARG A 143 1.93 -0.39 13.26
N GLU A 144 1.76 -1.09 14.38
CA GLU A 144 2.87 -1.84 15.00
C GLU A 144 3.37 -2.98 14.10
N GLY A 145 2.46 -3.65 13.39
CA GLY A 145 2.81 -4.64 12.37
C GLY A 145 3.64 -4.04 11.22
N LEU A 146 3.26 -2.87 10.72
CA LEU A 146 4.00 -2.14 9.69
C LEU A 146 5.35 -1.64 10.18
N LYS A 147 5.46 -1.16 11.42
CA LYS A 147 6.75 -0.79 12.03
C LYS A 147 7.71 -1.96 12.12
N LYS A 148 7.24 -3.12 12.59
CA LYS A 148 8.07 -4.34 12.64
C LYS A 148 8.56 -4.75 11.25
N LYS A 149 7.70 -4.66 10.22
CA LYS A 149 8.08 -4.93 8.83
C LYS A 149 9.10 -3.92 8.30
N SER A 150 8.94 -2.63 8.58
CA SER A 150 9.90 -1.57 8.24
C SER A 150 11.28 -1.86 8.85
N ILE A 151 11.33 -2.22 10.13
CA ILE A 151 12.59 -2.60 10.81
C ILE A 151 13.22 -3.82 10.14
N ALA A 152 12.44 -4.87 9.87
CA ALA A 152 12.93 -6.07 9.21
C ALA A 152 13.49 -5.79 7.79
N ILE A 153 12.82 -4.94 7.01
CA ILE A 153 13.31 -4.50 5.69
C ILE A 153 14.63 -3.71 5.84
N ARG A 154 14.73 -2.83 6.84
CA ARG A 154 15.94 -2.05 7.11
C ARG A 154 17.11 -2.97 7.46
N GLU A 155 16.89 -3.94 8.34
CA GLU A 155 17.92 -4.92 8.71
C GLU A 155 18.30 -5.83 7.54
N GLY A 156 17.31 -6.30 6.76
CA GLY A 156 17.52 -7.06 5.54
C GLY A 156 18.38 -6.30 4.54
N SER A 157 18.07 -5.03 4.28
CA SER A 157 18.84 -4.17 3.37
C SER A 157 20.29 -3.96 3.83
N ARG A 158 20.57 -4.06 5.13
CA ARG A 158 21.93 -3.96 5.69
C ARG A 158 22.68 -5.29 5.61
N LEU A 159 22.00 -6.41 5.82
CA LEU A 159 22.63 -7.73 5.91
C LEU A 159 22.80 -8.39 4.54
N VAL A 160 21.83 -8.23 3.62
CA VAL A 160 21.87 -8.85 2.29
C VAL A 160 23.13 -8.48 1.50
N PRO A 161 23.56 -7.21 1.43
CA PRO A 161 24.80 -6.86 0.73
C PRO A 161 26.04 -7.50 1.36
N LYS A 162 26.06 -7.66 2.69
CA LYS A 162 27.18 -8.30 3.41
C LYS A 162 27.23 -9.79 3.13
N LEU A 163 26.08 -10.47 3.17
CA LEU A 163 25.98 -11.89 2.85
C LEU A 163 26.32 -12.15 1.38
N LYS A 164 25.86 -11.28 0.48
CA LYS A 164 26.22 -11.34 -0.94
C LYS A 164 27.73 -11.20 -1.14
N ALA A 165 28.36 -10.20 -0.52
CA ALA A 165 29.80 -10.04 -0.60
C ALA A 165 30.58 -11.23 -0.02
N GLN A 166 30.06 -11.90 1.02
CA GLN A 166 30.65 -13.14 1.53
C GLN A 166 30.47 -14.28 0.54
N PHE A 167 29.28 -14.43 -0.04
CA PHE A 167 28.99 -15.43 -1.06
C PHE A 167 29.88 -15.27 -2.29
N ASP A 168 30.02 -14.05 -2.82
CA ASP A 168 30.87 -13.74 -3.97
C ASP A 168 32.35 -14.12 -3.69
N ARG A 169 32.81 -13.97 -2.43
CA ARG A 169 34.16 -14.41 -2.02
C ARG A 169 34.28 -15.93 -1.97
N PHE A 170 33.27 -16.63 -1.49
CA PHE A 170 33.25 -18.09 -1.51
C PHE A 170 33.23 -18.62 -2.94
N GLU A 171 32.40 -18.05 -3.80
CA GLU A 171 32.35 -18.40 -5.22
C GLU A 171 33.69 -18.14 -5.92
N SER A 172 34.33 -17.00 -5.61
CA SER A 172 35.68 -16.71 -6.12
C SER A 172 36.72 -17.72 -5.64
N LEU A 173 36.63 -18.19 -4.39
CA LEU A 173 37.53 -19.21 -3.84
C LEU A 173 37.31 -20.56 -4.51
N GLU A 174 36.07 -20.99 -4.67
CA GLU A 174 35.73 -22.23 -5.37
C GLU A 174 36.20 -22.22 -6.82
N ASN A 175 36.02 -21.08 -7.51
CA ASN A 175 36.51 -20.91 -8.87
C ASN A 175 38.05 -20.91 -8.95
N ALA A 176 38.74 -20.33 -7.96
CA ALA A 176 40.20 -20.38 -7.89
C ALA A 176 40.69 -21.83 -7.69
N ILE A 177 40.06 -22.59 -6.79
CA ILE A 177 40.39 -24.01 -6.58
C ILE A 177 40.21 -24.81 -7.87
N ARG A 178 39.07 -24.67 -8.54
CA ARG A 178 38.80 -25.35 -9.82
C ARG A 178 39.79 -24.95 -10.90
N ARG A 179 40.23 -23.69 -10.93
CA ARG A 179 41.17 -23.18 -11.94
C ARG A 179 42.61 -23.65 -11.71
N ASP A 180 43.08 -23.59 -10.47
CA ASP A 180 44.50 -23.79 -10.14
C ASP A 180 44.84 -25.25 -9.81
N ASP A 181 43.93 -25.96 -9.12
CA ASP A 181 44.11 -27.36 -8.74
C ASP A 181 43.39 -28.33 -9.69
N GLY A 182 42.35 -27.87 -10.41
CA GLY A 182 41.57 -28.68 -11.35
C GLY A 182 40.56 -29.64 -10.67
N SER A 183 40.56 -29.69 -9.34
CA SER A 183 39.68 -30.53 -8.52
C SER A 183 38.35 -29.85 -8.19
N GLU A 184 37.33 -30.64 -7.85
CA GLU A 184 36.12 -30.08 -7.23
C GLU A 184 36.46 -29.54 -5.81
N PRO A 185 35.89 -28.40 -5.38
CA PRO A 185 36.21 -27.80 -4.09
C PRO A 185 36.05 -28.74 -2.89
N ALA A 186 35.03 -29.62 -2.92
CA ALA A 186 34.81 -30.60 -1.87
C ALA A 186 35.97 -31.60 -1.70
N GLU A 187 36.55 -32.05 -2.81
CA GLU A 187 37.67 -33.00 -2.82
C GLU A 187 38.97 -32.31 -2.38
N TYR A 188 39.17 -31.07 -2.83
CA TYR A 188 40.27 -30.22 -2.40
C TYR A 188 40.24 -30.01 -0.88
N PHE A 189 39.10 -29.60 -0.31
CA PHE A 189 38.99 -29.38 1.13
C PHE A 189 39.14 -30.67 1.96
N ALA A 190 38.67 -31.81 1.45
CA ALA A 190 38.81 -33.10 2.12
C ALA A 190 40.28 -33.55 2.22
N THR A 191 41.08 -33.28 1.18
CA THR A 191 42.49 -33.70 1.11
C THR A 191 43.46 -32.63 1.59
N PHE A 192 43.03 -31.37 1.71
CA PHE A 192 43.85 -30.21 2.07
C PHE A 192 44.71 -30.44 3.31
N LYS A 193 44.11 -30.91 4.41
CA LYS A 193 44.83 -31.16 5.67
C LYS A 193 45.93 -32.20 5.50
N HIS A 194 45.66 -33.28 4.77
CA HIS A 194 46.64 -34.32 4.51
C HIS A 194 47.79 -33.78 3.65
N ASN A 195 47.45 -33.04 2.58
CA ASN A 195 48.43 -32.43 1.68
C ASN A 195 49.35 -31.45 2.43
N VAL A 196 48.81 -30.60 3.31
CA VAL A 196 49.60 -29.69 4.15
C VAL A 196 50.57 -30.45 5.06
N ILE A 197 50.12 -31.53 5.71
CA ILE A 197 50.99 -32.36 6.58
C ILE A 197 52.10 -33.03 5.77
N VAL A 198 51.77 -33.62 4.62
CA VAL A 198 52.76 -34.28 3.75
C VAL A 198 53.78 -33.27 3.25
N GLN A 199 53.36 -32.07 2.84
CA GLN A 199 54.27 -31.01 2.42
C GLN A 199 55.16 -30.54 3.58
N ALA A 200 54.60 -30.36 4.78
CA ALA A 200 55.39 -30.00 5.96
C ALA A 200 56.45 -31.06 6.32
N GLN A 201 56.11 -32.35 6.23
CA GLN A 201 57.05 -33.46 6.45
C GLN A 201 58.14 -33.53 5.36
N LYS A 202 57.78 -33.27 4.10
CA LYS A 202 58.74 -33.16 2.99
C LYS A 202 59.70 -32.00 3.20
N THR A 203 59.20 -30.84 3.62
CA THR A 203 60.05 -29.68 3.94
C THR A 203 60.96 -29.97 5.13
N ALA A 204 60.45 -30.61 6.20
CA ALA A 204 61.26 -30.97 7.36
C ALA A 204 62.37 -31.97 7.00
N THR A 205 62.08 -32.97 6.17
CA THR A 205 63.08 -33.95 5.70
C THR A 205 64.08 -33.34 4.74
N LEU A 206 63.69 -32.37 3.91
CA LEU A 206 64.61 -31.57 3.09
C LEU A 206 65.56 -30.74 3.97
N VAL A 207 65.03 -30.04 4.97
CA VAL A 207 65.83 -29.29 5.96
C VAL A 207 66.78 -30.21 6.71
N GLU A 208 66.33 -31.39 7.12
CA GLU A 208 67.17 -32.38 7.82
C GLU A 208 68.28 -32.93 6.91
N LYS A 209 68.00 -33.21 5.63
CA LYS A 209 69.01 -33.63 4.65
C LYS A 209 70.04 -32.54 4.40
N VAL A 210 69.60 -31.29 4.34
CA VAL A 210 70.45 -30.09 4.24
C VAL A 210 71.36 -29.96 5.46
N LEU A 211 70.83 -30.14 6.67
CA LEU A 211 71.59 -30.02 7.92
C LEU A 211 72.60 -31.16 8.13
N LYS A 212 72.31 -32.37 7.62
CA LYS A 212 73.18 -33.56 7.76
C LYS A 212 74.36 -33.60 6.79
N LYS A 213 74.37 -32.80 5.71
CA LYS A 213 75.44 -32.79 4.69
C LYS A 213 76.61 -31.82 5.02
N ASP A 214 77.08 -31.81 6.26
CA ASP A 214 78.25 -31.03 6.73
C ASP A 214 78.13 -29.50 6.71
N GLY A 215 76.94 -28.94 6.96
CA GLY A 215 76.80 -27.50 7.26
C GLY A 215 77.22 -26.53 6.15
N LYS A 216 77.53 -27.02 4.94
CA LYS A 216 77.69 -26.23 3.72
C LYS A 216 76.57 -26.58 2.76
N LEU A 217 75.60 -25.67 2.64
CA LEU A 217 74.49 -25.81 1.72
C LEU A 217 74.98 -25.80 0.26
N PRO A 218 74.65 -26.83 -0.55
CA PRO A 218 74.74 -26.73 -2.00
C PRO A 218 73.75 -25.67 -2.52
N GLU A 219 74.18 -24.83 -3.47
CA GLU A 219 73.39 -23.70 -3.99
C GLU A 219 72.00 -24.10 -4.54
N GLU A 220 71.87 -25.31 -5.08
CA GLU A 220 70.57 -25.82 -5.58
C GLU A 220 69.54 -25.97 -4.46
N TYR A 221 69.94 -26.53 -3.31
CA TYR A 221 69.03 -26.71 -2.17
C TYR A 221 68.77 -25.40 -1.43
N LEU A 222 69.71 -24.45 -1.44
CA LEU A 222 69.45 -23.07 -0.99
C LEU A 222 68.39 -22.40 -1.85
N ARG A 223 68.51 -22.50 -3.18
CA ARG A 223 67.51 -21.94 -4.10
C ARG A 223 66.15 -22.60 -3.95
N GLU A 224 66.08 -23.91 -3.74
CA GLU A 224 64.79 -24.58 -3.46
C GLU A 224 64.17 -24.12 -2.15
N LEU A 225 64.97 -23.94 -1.10
CA LEU A 225 64.51 -23.42 0.20
C LEU A 225 64.12 -21.95 0.12
N GLU A 226 64.88 -21.13 -0.60
CA GLU A 226 64.55 -19.72 -0.85
C GLU A 226 63.30 -19.59 -1.72
N ASN A 227 63.10 -20.46 -2.70
CA ASN A 227 61.87 -20.51 -3.50
C ASN A 227 60.67 -20.92 -2.63
N LEU A 228 60.82 -21.91 -1.74
CA LEU A 228 59.78 -22.30 -0.78
C LEU A 228 59.47 -21.19 0.23
N ILE A 229 60.49 -20.52 0.78
CA ILE A 229 60.33 -19.40 1.72
C ILE A 229 59.75 -18.17 1.01
N SER A 230 60.16 -17.90 -0.22
CA SER A 230 59.63 -16.80 -1.03
C SER A 230 58.17 -17.06 -1.39
N ALA A 231 57.81 -18.29 -1.78
CA ALA A 231 56.43 -18.70 -2.02
C ALA A 231 55.57 -18.59 -0.75
N LEU A 232 56.13 -18.88 0.43
CA LEU A 232 55.46 -18.68 1.72
C LEU A 232 55.34 -17.20 2.12
N LYS A 233 56.29 -16.33 1.76
CA LYS A 233 56.27 -14.89 2.05
C LYS A 233 55.35 -14.11 1.13
N THR A 234 55.10 -14.57 -0.10
CA THR A 234 54.17 -13.93 -1.06
C THR A 234 52.69 -14.21 -0.78
N LEU A 235 52.37 -14.97 0.28
CA LEU A 235 51.02 -15.28 0.74
C LEU A 235 50.50 -14.34 1.85
N ASN A 236 51.23 -13.26 2.16
CA ASN A 236 50.81 -12.16 3.04
C ASN A 236 50.41 -10.91 2.23
#